data_AF-A0A3C0QJ70-F1
#
_entry.id   AF-A0A3C0QJ70-F1
#
_cell.length_a   1.000
_cell.length_b   1.000
_cell.length_c   1.000
_cell.angle_alpha   90.00
_cell.angle_beta   90.00
_cell.angle_gamma   90.00
#
_symmetry.space_group_name_H-M   'P 1'
#
loop_
_entity.id
_entity.type
_entity.pdbx_description
1 polymer ?
#
loop_
_entity_poly.entity_id
_entity_poly.type
_entity_poly.pdbx_seq_one_letter_code
_entity_poly.pdbx_strand_id
1 'polypeptide(L)'
;MNKYTEIKKFEPKPKKFFHLLGVYRPLYWLEENLKKCLFDCRSCGQCILSTTGFVCPMRCPKTLRNGPCGGTQNDKCEVNPDKMCVWSEIYYGNKDLKRLDLLRYFQVPTNHELHDTSAIVNWLDIRIDGMHLAISGKGNTLIQLIKLAFHIMKIRWRKFIHPGRYWHKHESHYMDI
;
A
#
# COMPACT_ATOMS: atom_id res chain seq x y z
N MET A 1 6.08 -29.05 4.30
CA MET A 1 4.72 -28.52 4.54
C MET A 1 4.77 -27.00 4.50
N ASN A 2 4.20 -26.40 3.47
CA ASN A 2 4.30 -24.97 3.21
C ASN A 2 3.27 -24.22 4.05
N LYS A 3 3.72 -23.43 5.03
CA LYS A 3 2.87 -22.69 6.00
C LYS A 3 2.05 -21.54 5.40
N TYR A 4 2.02 -21.41 4.07
CA TYR A 4 1.58 -20.21 3.35
C TYR A 4 0.20 -20.34 2.66
N THR A 5 -0.47 -21.49 2.76
CA THR A 5 -1.72 -21.77 2.02
C THR A 5 -2.98 -21.90 2.89
N GLU A 6 -2.87 -21.84 4.22
CA GLU A 6 -4.07 -21.78 5.07
C GLU A 6 -4.64 -20.37 5.07
N ILE A 7 -5.64 -20.13 4.21
CA ILE A 7 -6.48 -18.93 4.27
C ILE A 7 -7.31 -19.05 5.55
N LYS A 8 -6.79 -18.53 6.66
CA LYS A 8 -7.56 -18.43 7.90
C LYS A 8 -8.72 -17.47 7.64
N LYS A 9 -9.94 -17.92 7.97
CA LYS A 9 -11.12 -17.05 7.96
C LYS A 9 -10.84 -15.87 8.88
N PHE A 10 -10.98 -14.67 8.36
CA PHE A 10 -10.82 -13.47 9.17
C PHE A 10 -11.99 -13.38 10.15
N GLU A 11 -11.68 -13.45 11.44
CA GLU A 11 -12.65 -13.19 12.50
C GLU A 11 -12.24 -11.87 13.18
N PRO A 12 -12.94 -10.75 12.90
CA PRO A 12 -12.57 -9.48 13.48
C PRO A 12 -12.77 -9.53 14.99
N LYS A 13 -11.67 -9.40 15.75
CA LYS A 13 -11.76 -9.16 17.19
C LYS A 13 -12.62 -7.91 17.45
N PRO A 14 -13.50 -7.91 18.47
CA PRO A 14 -14.33 -6.74 18.77
C PRO A 14 -13.47 -5.49 19.00
N LYS A 15 -13.99 -4.32 18.61
CA LYS A 15 -13.30 -3.04 18.83
C LYS A 15 -13.09 -2.86 20.35
N LYS A 16 -11.88 -2.50 20.77
CA LYS A 16 -11.61 -2.26 22.20
C LYS A 16 -12.35 -1.01 22.70
N PHE A 17 -12.55 -0.90 24.01
CA PHE A 17 -13.26 0.23 24.65
C PHE A 17 -12.70 1.62 24.25
N PHE A 18 -11.38 1.78 24.18
CA PHE A 18 -10.75 3.03 23.73
C PHE A 18 -11.01 3.37 22.25
N HIS A 19 -11.30 2.36 21.41
CA HIS A 19 -11.71 2.54 20.02
C HIS A 19 -13.16 3.07 19.92
N LEU A 20 -14.02 2.69 20.87
CA LEU A 20 -15.41 3.18 20.97
C LEU A 20 -15.46 4.63 21.48
N LEU A 21 -14.55 5.01 22.38
CA LEU A 21 -14.39 6.38 22.88
C LEU A 21 -13.91 7.39 21.81
N GLY A 22 -13.49 6.92 20.63
CA GLY A 22 -13.11 7.80 19.52
C GLY A 22 -11.81 8.58 19.73
N VAL A 23 -11.01 8.25 20.75
CA VAL A 23 -9.74 8.94 21.09
C VAL A 23 -8.78 8.97 19.90
N TYR A 24 -8.81 7.94 19.06
CA TYR A 24 -7.94 7.80 17.89
C TYR A 24 -8.48 8.48 16.61
N ARG A 25 -9.72 9.00 16.60
CA ARG A 25 -10.30 9.67 15.40
C ARG A 25 -9.45 10.80 14.83
N PRO A 26 -8.95 11.78 15.62
CA PRO A 26 -8.12 12.85 15.07
C PRO A 26 -6.79 12.33 14.53
N LEU A 27 -6.18 11.36 15.21
CA LEU A 27 -4.95 10.70 14.75
C LEU A 27 -5.17 9.94 13.44
N TYR A 28 -6.29 9.22 13.32
CA TYR A 28 -6.69 8.51 12.11
C TYR A 28 -6.92 9.48 10.95
N TRP A 29 -7.67 10.55 11.18
CA TRP A 29 -7.91 11.56 10.15
C TRP A 29 -6.58 12.15 9.64
N LEU A 30 -5.64 12.47 10.54
CA LEU A 30 -4.33 12.96 10.14
C LEU A 30 -3.54 11.90 9.35
N GLU A 31 -3.46 10.67 9.86
CA GLU A 31 -2.77 9.55 9.21
C GLU A 31 -3.32 9.31 7.80
N GLU A 32 -4.64 9.26 7.67
CA GLU A 32 -5.33 8.97 6.42
C GLU A 32 -5.11 10.08 5.40
N ASN A 33 -5.25 11.34 5.79
CA ASN A 33 -5.01 12.48 4.91
C ASN A 33 -3.54 12.55 4.47
N LEU A 34 -2.60 12.33 5.39
CA LEU A 34 -1.18 12.26 5.06
C LEU A 34 -0.90 11.13 4.06
N LYS A 35 -1.44 9.92 4.29
CA LYS A 35 -1.23 8.77 3.38
C LYS A 35 -1.93 8.96 2.03
N LYS A 36 -3.12 9.55 1.99
CA LYS A 36 -3.82 9.92 0.76
C LYS A 36 -3.01 10.92 -0.06
N CYS A 37 -2.53 11.99 0.57
CA CYS A 37 -1.72 13.02 -0.08
C CYS A 37 -0.38 12.46 -0.59
N LEU A 38 0.35 11.74 0.26
CA LEU A 38 1.70 11.28 -0.04
C LEU A 38 1.71 10.07 -1.00
N PHE A 39 0.80 9.11 -0.85
CA PHE A 39 0.87 7.81 -1.51
C PHE A 39 -0.37 7.42 -2.35
N ASP A 40 -1.36 8.31 -2.47
CA ASP A 40 -2.66 8.00 -3.11
C ASP A 40 -3.28 6.72 -2.52
N CYS A 41 -3.24 6.68 -1.19
CA CYS A 41 -3.81 5.60 -0.40
C CYS A 41 -5.33 5.51 -0.62
N ARG A 42 -5.84 4.29 -0.82
CA ARG A 42 -7.28 4.01 -0.96
C ARG A 42 -7.90 3.40 0.31
N SER A 43 -7.31 3.67 1.47
CA SER A 43 -7.88 3.35 2.79
C SER A 43 -8.43 1.92 2.98
N CYS A 44 -7.73 0.91 2.47
CA CYS A 44 -8.16 -0.49 2.60
C CYS A 44 -8.06 -1.10 4.01
N GLY A 45 -7.70 -0.31 5.04
CA GLY A 45 -7.56 -0.75 6.44
C GLY A 45 -6.44 -1.77 6.72
N GLN A 46 -5.70 -2.20 5.70
CA GLN A 46 -4.67 -3.25 5.78
C GLN A 46 -3.43 -2.81 4.97
N CYS A 47 -2.69 -1.85 5.53
CA CYS A 47 -1.62 -1.17 4.81
C CYS A 47 -0.38 -2.06 4.60
N ILE A 48 0.02 -2.25 3.34
CA ILE A 48 1.26 -2.97 2.94
C ILE A 48 2.28 -2.09 2.22
N LEU A 49 2.21 -0.78 2.43
CA LEU A 49 2.99 0.23 1.70
C LEU A 49 4.51 0.01 1.79
N SER A 50 4.98 -0.56 2.90
CA SER A 50 6.39 -0.83 3.17
C SER A 50 6.99 -1.96 2.33
N THR A 51 6.19 -2.96 1.96
CA THR A 51 6.61 -4.07 1.08
C THR A 51 6.44 -3.71 -0.40
N THR A 52 5.51 -2.81 -0.70
CA THR A 52 5.22 -2.37 -2.07
C THR A 52 6.02 -1.15 -2.52
N GLY A 53 7.17 -0.88 -1.88
CA GLY A 53 8.07 0.20 -2.32
C GLY A 53 7.44 1.59 -2.24
N PHE A 54 6.55 1.78 -1.26
CA PHE A 54 5.78 3.00 -1.06
C PHE A 54 4.80 3.36 -2.18
N VAL A 55 4.30 2.36 -2.88
CA VAL A 55 3.19 2.49 -3.84
C VAL A 55 1.97 1.74 -3.32
N CYS A 56 0.81 2.40 -3.24
CA CYS A 56 -0.42 1.75 -2.80
C CYS A 56 -0.95 0.80 -3.90
N PRO A 57 -1.01 -0.53 -3.67
CA PRO A 57 -1.48 -1.49 -4.68
C PRO A 57 -2.98 -1.34 -4.99
N MET A 58 -3.75 -0.75 -4.06
CA MET A 58 -5.18 -0.48 -4.23
C MET A 58 -5.47 0.62 -5.26
N ARG A 59 -4.43 1.31 -5.78
CA ARG A 59 -4.56 2.18 -6.96
C ARG A 59 -4.85 1.39 -8.24
N CYS A 60 -4.61 0.09 -8.24
CA CYS A 60 -4.94 -0.78 -9.37
C CYS A 60 -6.47 -0.88 -9.50
N PRO A 61 -7.05 -0.70 -10.70
CA PRO A 61 -8.50 -0.86 -10.91
C PRO A 61 -9.00 -2.25 -10.51
N LYS A 62 -8.13 -3.26 -10.64
CA LYS A 62 -8.41 -4.65 -10.26
C LYS A 62 -8.14 -4.94 -8.78
N THR A 63 -7.69 -3.95 -8.00
CA THR A 63 -7.37 -4.05 -6.56
C THR A 63 -6.41 -5.19 -6.18
N LEU A 64 -5.54 -5.59 -7.11
CA LEU A 64 -4.64 -6.73 -6.94
C LEU A 64 -3.54 -6.45 -5.92
N ARG A 65 -3.52 -7.23 -4.84
CA ARG A 65 -2.54 -7.14 -3.75
C ARG A 65 -1.28 -7.98 -3.97
N ASN A 66 -1.31 -8.94 -4.88
CA ASN A 66 -0.19 -9.83 -5.18
C ASN A 66 0.05 -9.89 -6.70
N GLY A 67 1.09 -9.20 -7.17
CA GLY A 67 1.56 -9.25 -8.56
C GLY A 67 0.69 -8.52 -9.59
N PRO A 68 1.26 -8.25 -10.79
CA PRO A 68 0.52 -7.69 -11.91
C PRO A 68 -0.55 -8.67 -12.42
N CYS A 69 -1.58 -8.14 -13.07
CA CYS A 69 -2.51 -8.97 -13.84
C CYS A 69 -1.84 -9.47 -15.12
N GLY A 70 -2.36 -10.58 -15.67
CA GLY A 70 -1.85 -11.19 -16.91
C GLY A 70 -1.90 -10.29 -18.14
N GLY A 71 -2.72 -9.23 -18.15
CA GLY A 71 -2.81 -8.28 -19.26
C GLY A 71 -1.86 -7.08 -19.18
N THR A 72 -0.91 -7.05 -18.23
CA THR A 72 0.12 -6.00 -18.19
C THR A 72 1.09 -6.17 -19.37
N GLN A 73 1.23 -5.16 -20.23
CA GLN A 73 2.14 -5.20 -21.39
C GLN A 73 3.01 -3.95 -21.40
N ASN A 74 4.33 -4.09 -21.64
CA ASN A 74 5.28 -2.96 -21.71
C ASN A 74 5.12 -1.96 -20.54
N ASP A 75 4.94 -2.47 -19.32
CA ASP A 75 4.70 -1.70 -18.09
C ASP A 75 3.42 -0.84 -18.07
N LYS A 76 2.49 -1.06 -18.98
CA LYS A 76 1.19 -0.37 -19.05
C LYS A 76 0.07 -1.17 -18.41
N CYS A 77 -0.92 -0.48 -17.88
CA CYS A 77 -2.09 -1.10 -17.29
C CYS A 77 -3.00 -1.71 -18.37
N GLU A 78 -3.53 -2.91 -18.12
CA GLU A 78 -4.47 -3.59 -19.00
C GLU A 78 -5.77 -2.79 -19.22
N VAL A 79 -6.29 -2.18 -18.15
CA VAL A 79 -7.56 -1.45 -18.17
C VAL A 79 -7.39 -0.05 -18.78
N ASN A 80 -6.23 0.57 -18.60
CA ASN A 80 -5.93 1.90 -19.11
C ASN A 80 -4.50 1.95 -19.68
N PRO A 81 -4.33 1.76 -21.00
CA PRO A 81 -3.02 1.71 -21.65
C PRO A 81 -2.20 3.01 -21.60
N ASP A 82 -2.83 4.14 -21.25
CA ASP A 82 -2.14 5.42 -21.07
C ASP A 82 -1.47 5.53 -19.70
N LYS A 83 -1.80 4.62 -18.76
CA LYS A 83 -1.26 4.60 -17.41
C LYS A 83 -0.21 3.52 -17.24
N MET A 84 0.83 3.83 -16.47
CA MET A 84 1.77 2.84 -15.98
C MET A 84 1.06 1.85 -15.05
N CYS A 85 1.39 0.57 -15.17
CA CYS A 85 0.88 -0.46 -14.27
C CYS A 85 1.38 -0.21 -12.85
N VAL A 86 0.47 -0.22 -11.88
CA VAL A 86 0.79 -0.03 -10.46
C VAL A 86 1.82 -1.06 -9.98
N TRP A 87 1.75 -2.30 -10.48
CA TRP A 87 2.72 -3.34 -10.14
C TRP A 87 4.09 -3.15 -10.78
N SER A 88 4.16 -2.56 -11.98
CA SER A 88 5.44 -2.11 -12.54
C SER A 88 6.05 -0.99 -11.67
N GLU A 89 5.25 -0.03 -11.20
CA GLU A 89 5.73 0.99 -10.25
C GLU A 89 6.26 0.36 -8.96
N ILE A 90 5.54 -0.60 -8.38
CA ILE A 90 5.94 -1.35 -7.17
C ILE A 90 7.27 -2.08 -7.40
N TYR A 91 7.43 -2.73 -8.55
CA TYR A 91 8.64 -3.46 -8.90
C TYR A 91 9.84 -2.51 -9.00
N TYR A 92 9.73 -1.42 -9.75
CA TYR A 92 10.83 -0.46 -9.89
C TYR A 92 11.15 0.24 -8.57
N GLY A 93 10.14 0.61 -7.78
CA GLY A 93 10.34 1.19 -6.44
C GLY A 93 11.11 0.24 -5.50
N ASN A 94 10.75 -1.04 -5.47
CA ASN A 94 11.49 -2.03 -4.69
C ASN A 94 12.87 -2.35 -5.27
N LYS A 95 13.03 -2.34 -6.59
CA LYS A 95 14.33 -2.50 -7.26
C LYS A 95 15.29 -1.39 -6.85
N ASP A 96 14.84 -0.14 -6.87
CA ASP A 96 15.63 1.02 -6.49
C ASP A 96 15.99 1.00 -4.99
N LEU A 97 15.06 0.55 -4.14
CA LEU A 97 15.29 0.36 -2.70
C LEU A 97 16.12 -0.90 -2.37
N LYS A 98 16.43 -1.74 -3.37
CA LYS A 98 17.09 -3.06 -3.22
C LYS A 98 16.34 -4.00 -2.28
N ARG A 99 15.01 -4.08 -2.42
CA ARG A 99 14.11 -4.88 -1.58
C ARG A 99 13.16 -5.78 -2.37
N LEU A 100 13.58 -6.21 -3.56
CA LEU A 100 12.78 -7.10 -4.41
C LEU A 100 12.35 -8.39 -3.71
N ASP A 101 13.12 -8.85 -2.72
CA ASP A 101 12.77 -10.04 -1.93
C ASP A 101 11.45 -9.86 -1.16
N LEU A 102 11.06 -8.63 -0.80
CA LEU A 102 9.79 -8.34 -0.16
C LEU A 102 8.59 -8.69 -1.04
N LEU A 103 8.75 -8.63 -2.37
CA LEU A 103 7.70 -8.96 -3.33
C LEU A 103 7.47 -10.47 -3.49
N ARG A 104 8.38 -11.30 -2.98
CA ARG A 104 8.23 -12.76 -2.99
C ARG A 104 7.27 -13.24 -1.90
N TYR A 105 7.04 -12.44 -0.87
CA TYR A 105 6.14 -12.79 0.22
C TYR A 105 4.70 -12.55 -0.17
N PHE A 106 3.92 -13.62 -0.17
CA PHE A 106 2.49 -13.57 -0.40
C PHE A 106 1.80 -12.72 0.68
N GLN A 107 1.01 -11.74 0.25
CA GLN A 107 0.20 -10.91 1.13
C GLN A 107 -1.21 -11.48 1.22
N VAL A 108 -1.78 -11.50 2.42
CA VAL A 108 -3.18 -11.95 2.60
C VAL A 108 -4.14 -11.09 1.77
N PRO A 109 -5.22 -11.66 1.21
CA PRO A 109 -6.23 -10.89 0.48
C PRO A 109 -6.78 -9.71 1.29
N THR A 110 -7.26 -8.68 0.59
CA THR A 110 -7.90 -7.54 1.25
C THR A 110 -9.21 -7.97 1.90
N ASN A 111 -9.41 -7.66 3.18
CA ASN A 111 -10.74 -7.72 3.77
C ASN A 111 -11.47 -6.39 3.52
N HIS A 112 -12.59 -6.44 2.81
CA HIS A 112 -13.44 -5.29 2.51
C HIS A 112 -14.17 -4.73 3.73
N GLU A 113 -14.37 -5.51 4.80
CA GLU A 113 -14.96 -5.02 6.06
C GLU A 113 -14.08 -3.98 6.77
N LEU A 114 -12.78 -3.97 6.45
CA LEU A 114 -11.82 -3.00 7.00
C LEU A 114 -11.64 -1.77 6.09
N HIS A 115 -12.41 -1.66 5.01
CA HIS A 115 -12.37 -0.47 4.17
C HIS A 115 -12.76 0.78 4.98
N ASP A 116 -12.08 1.90 4.71
CA ASP A 116 -12.25 3.18 5.43
C ASP A 116 -12.01 3.08 6.95
N THR A 117 -11.08 2.20 7.36
CA THR A 117 -10.58 2.13 8.73
C THR A 117 -9.07 2.39 8.80
N SER A 118 -8.58 2.83 9.96
CA SER A 118 -7.13 3.03 10.17
C SER A 118 -6.40 1.70 10.15
N ALA A 119 -5.38 1.59 9.30
CA ALA A 119 -4.48 0.44 9.32
C ALA A 119 -3.65 0.38 10.61
N ILE A 120 -3.24 1.52 11.18
CA ILE A 120 -2.49 1.55 12.45
C ILE A 120 -3.37 1.06 13.59
N VAL A 121 -4.62 1.54 13.68
CA VAL A 121 -5.53 1.10 14.74
C VAL A 121 -5.87 -0.37 14.60
N ASN A 122 -6.15 -0.85 13.39
CA ASN A 122 -6.38 -2.27 13.15
C ASN A 122 -5.17 -3.12 13.56
N TRP A 123 -3.95 -2.63 13.34
CA TRP A 123 -2.74 -3.31 13.78
C TRP A 123 -2.59 -3.30 15.30
N LEU A 124 -2.82 -2.15 15.96
CA LEU A 124 -2.78 -2.03 17.43
C LEU A 124 -3.83 -2.91 18.14
N ASP A 125 -4.99 -3.08 17.51
CA ASP A 125 -6.06 -3.96 17.99
C ASP A 125 -5.82 -5.45 17.65
N ILE A 126 -4.69 -5.78 17.01
CA ILE A 126 -4.35 -7.14 16.61
C ILE A 126 -5.45 -7.73 15.70
N ARG A 127 -6.05 -6.86 14.87
CA ARG A 127 -7.00 -7.24 13.83
C ARG A 127 -6.27 -7.60 12.55
N ILE A 128 -5.09 -7.03 12.30
CA ILE A 128 -4.30 -7.34 11.11
C ILE A 128 -2.90 -7.82 11.50
N ASP A 129 -2.46 -8.88 10.84
CA ASP A 129 -1.09 -9.38 10.98
C ASP A 129 -0.18 -8.57 10.06
N GLY A 130 0.80 -7.88 10.64
CA GLY A 130 1.93 -7.37 9.88
C GLY A 130 1.76 -5.99 9.23
N MET A 131 1.61 -4.96 10.04
CA MET A 131 2.13 -3.63 9.67
C MET A 131 3.67 -3.68 9.76
N HIS A 132 4.30 -4.41 8.84
CA HIS A 132 5.75 -4.53 8.81
C HIS A 132 6.32 -3.15 8.46
N LEU A 133 6.77 -2.37 9.45
CA LEU A 133 7.73 -1.30 9.22
C LEU A 133 9.00 -1.99 8.72
N ALA A 134 9.06 -2.21 7.39
CA ALA A 134 10.15 -2.92 6.78
C ALA A 134 11.41 -2.05 6.94
N ILE A 135 12.20 -2.33 7.96
CA ILE A 135 13.62 -2.01 8.06
C ILE A 135 14.30 -3.33 8.39
N SER A 136 14.35 -4.25 7.42
CA SER A 136 15.03 -5.53 7.60
C SER A 136 16.49 -5.42 7.15
N GLY A 137 17.42 -5.84 8.01
CA GLY A 137 18.76 -6.31 7.62
C GLY A 137 19.94 -5.35 7.73
N LYS A 138 19.75 -4.06 8.01
CA LYS A 138 20.83 -3.14 8.41
C LYS A 138 20.30 -2.25 9.54
N GLY A 139 21.03 -2.13 10.64
CA GLY A 139 20.56 -1.41 11.84
C GLY A 139 20.06 0.01 11.55
N ASN A 140 19.21 0.51 12.46
CA ASN A 140 18.46 1.79 12.42
C ASN A 140 19.37 3.03 12.40
N THR A 141 20.28 3.13 11.44
CA THR A 141 21.12 4.30 11.27
C THR A 141 20.24 5.40 10.69
N LEU A 142 20.24 6.58 11.33
CA LEU A 142 19.55 7.78 10.87
C LEU A 142 19.78 8.05 9.36
N ILE A 143 20.98 7.70 8.86
CA ILE A 143 21.37 7.75 7.45
C ILE A 143 20.45 6.92 6.54
N GLN A 144 19.99 5.74 6.96
CA GLN A 144 19.06 4.93 6.18
C GLN A 144 17.68 5.56 6.09
N LEU A 145 17.18 6.12 7.19
CA LEU A 145 15.91 6.85 7.21
C LEU A 145 15.98 8.08 6.31
N ILE A 146 17.09 8.82 6.36
CA ILE A 146 17.34 9.96 5.48
C ILE A 146 17.40 9.50 4.01
N LYS A 147 18.16 8.44 3.69
CA LYS A 147 18.22 7.89 2.32
C LYS A 147 16.85 7.44 1.83
N LEU A 148 16.06 6.80 2.68
CA LEU A 148 14.70 6.38 2.37
C LEU A 148 13.80 7.59 2.11
N ALA A 149 13.85 8.61 2.96
CA ALA A 149 13.10 9.84 2.80
C ALA A 149 13.48 10.58 1.51
N PHE A 150 14.79 10.77 1.23
CA PHE A 150 15.27 11.35 -0.03
C PHE A 150 14.84 10.53 -1.24
N HIS A 151 14.83 9.21 -1.13
CA HIS A 151 14.39 8.34 -2.22
C HIS A 151 12.88 8.49 -2.48
N ILE A 152 12.07 8.47 -1.42
CA ILE A 152 10.62 8.73 -1.50
C ILE A 152 10.37 10.11 -2.11
N MET A 153 11.07 11.15 -1.64
CA MET A 153 10.99 12.51 -2.19
C MET A 153 11.37 12.53 -3.67
N LYS A 154 12.45 11.86 -4.09
CA LYS A 154 12.89 11.79 -5.49
C LYS A 154 11.87 11.10 -6.38
N ILE A 155 11.32 9.96 -5.96
CA ILE A 155 10.24 9.28 -6.68
C ILE A 155 9.02 10.21 -6.79
N ARG A 156 8.67 10.90 -5.71
CA ARG A 156 7.50 11.78 -5.69
C ARG A 156 7.70 13.03 -6.56
N TRP A 157 8.89 13.60 -6.55
CA TRP A 157 9.27 14.72 -7.39
C TRP A 157 9.22 14.35 -8.88
N ARG A 158 9.75 13.18 -9.26
CA ARG A 158 9.62 12.64 -10.63
C ARG A 158 8.17 12.47 -11.04
N LYS A 159 7.33 11.96 -10.13
CA LYS A 159 5.89 11.82 -10.32
C LYS A 159 5.16 13.16 -10.47
N PHE A 160 5.61 14.20 -9.78
CA PHE A 160 5.06 15.55 -9.87
C PHE A 160 5.44 16.25 -11.18
N ILE A 161 6.69 16.10 -11.63
CA ILE A 161 7.18 16.71 -12.88
C ILE A 161 6.66 16.00 -14.15
N HIS A 162 6.41 14.69 -14.08
CA HIS A 162 5.88 13.92 -15.21
C HIS A 162 4.47 13.36 -14.91
N PRO A 163 3.45 14.23 -14.77
CA PRO A 163 2.10 13.78 -14.43
C PRO A 163 1.52 12.87 -15.52
N GLY A 164 1.74 13.14 -16.81
CA GLY A 164 1.20 12.30 -17.89
C GLY A 164 1.68 10.85 -17.90
N ARG A 165 2.78 10.50 -17.21
CA ARG A 165 3.30 9.13 -17.14
C ARG A 165 2.80 8.33 -15.93
N TYR A 166 2.39 9.02 -14.86
CA TYR A 166 2.10 8.41 -13.55
C TYR A 166 0.75 8.84 -12.93
N TRP A 167 0.20 9.95 -13.39
CA TRP A 167 -0.97 10.66 -12.88
C TRP A 167 -1.85 11.14 -14.03
N HIS A 168 -2.55 10.22 -14.68
CA HIS A 168 -3.83 10.58 -15.27
C HIS A 168 -4.88 10.48 -14.16
N LYS A 169 -5.10 11.61 -13.48
CA LYS A 169 -6.23 11.80 -12.58
C LYS A 169 -7.48 11.64 -13.45
N HIS A 170 -8.12 10.48 -13.37
CA HIS A 170 -9.48 10.34 -13.87
C HIS A 170 -10.34 9.96 -12.69
N GLU A 171 -11.46 10.66 -12.62
CA GLU A 171 -12.57 10.44 -11.73
C GLU A 171 -12.96 8.97 -11.69
N SER A 172 -13.69 8.65 -10.63
CA SER A 172 -14.33 7.40 -10.24
C SER A 172 -15.29 6.78 -11.28
N HIS A 173 -15.10 6.99 -12.58
CA HIS A 173 -15.96 6.45 -13.65
C HIS A 173 -16.00 4.92 -13.77
N TYR A 174 -15.30 4.19 -12.91
CA TYR A 174 -15.45 2.72 -12.80
C TYR A 174 -16.47 2.30 -11.72
N MET A 175 -17.08 3.25 -11.00
CA MET A 175 -18.16 3.02 -10.03
C MET A 175 -19.52 3.61 -10.51
N ASP A 176 -19.59 4.12 -11.74
CA ASP A 176 -20.81 4.71 -12.33
C ASP A 176 -21.55 3.73 -13.28
N ILE A 177 -21.46 2.41 -13.04
CA ILE A 177 -22.27 1.39 -13.72
C ILE A 177 -23.13 0.67 -12.69
#